data_AF-A0AAP4N8G9-F1
#
_entry.id   AF-A0AAP4N8G9-F1
#
_cell.length_a   1.000
_cell.length_b   1.000
_cell.length_c   1.000
_cell.angle_alpha   90.00
_cell.angle_beta   90.00
_cell.angle_gamma   90.00
#
_symmetry.space_group_name_H-M   'P 1'
#
loop_
_entity.id
_entity.type
_entity.pdbx_description
1 polymer ?
#
loop_
_entity_poly.entity_id
_entity_poly.type
_entity_poly.pdbx_seq_one_letter_code
_entity_poly.pdbx_strand_id
1 'polypeptide(L)' 'MKIKSLFLFAALILPMTPSLVSAEGAPAIPMVVCHVDQAPQMLVPEYVCQWYGGSQHY' A
#
# COMPACT_ATOMS: atom_id res chain seq x y z
N MET A 1 -46.53 15.52 -3.67
CA MET A 1 -45.78 14.45 -4.40
C MET A 1 -44.49 14.92 -5.06
N LYS A 2 -44.34 16.20 -5.46
CA LYS A 2 -43.15 16.72 -6.16
C LYS A 2 -41.81 16.51 -5.43
N ILE A 3 -41.77 16.71 -4.11
CA ILE A 3 -40.53 16.62 -3.32
C ILE A 3 -39.98 15.19 -3.24
N LYS A 4 -40.85 14.19 -3.10
CA LYS A 4 -40.45 12.77 -3.07
C LYS A 4 -39.83 12.31 -4.39
N SER A 5 -40.34 12.85 -5.49
CA SER A 5 -39.83 12.55 -6.84
C SER A 5 -38.44 13.14 -7.09
N LEU A 6 -38.14 14.32 -6.54
CA LEU A 6 -36.82 14.94 -6.60
C LEU A 6 -35.77 14.14 -5.81
N PHE A 7 -36.12 13.67 -4.61
CA PHE A 7 -35.23 12.82 -3.82
C PHE A 7 -34.95 11.47 -4.51
N LEU A 8 -35.95 10.88 -5.14
CA LEU A 8 -35.78 9.66 -5.95
C LEU A 8 -34.84 9.90 -7.14
N PHE A 9 -34.97 11.03 -7.83
CA PHE A 9 -34.10 11.39 -8.94
C PHE A 9 -32.65 11.62 -8.49
N ALA A 10 -32.44 12.30 -7.37
CA ALA A 10 -31.11 12.52 -6.80
C ALA A 10 -30.44 11.21 -6.39
N ALA A 11 -31.18 10.29 -5.77
CA ALA A 11 -30.67 8.98 -5.39
C ALA A 11 -30.28 8.12 -6.60
N LEU A 12 -30.97 8.28 -7.75
CA LEU A 12 -30.68 7.54 -8.97
C LEU A 12 -29.39 8.02 -9.68
N ILE A 13 -29.05 9.30 -9.54
CA ILE A 13 -27.92 9.93 -10.24
C ILE A 13 -26.62 9.88 -9.41
N LEU A 14 -26.72 9.87 -8.08
CA LEU A 14 -25.56 9.79 -7.17
C LEU A 14 -24.56 8.64 -7.49
N PRO A 15 -25.00 7.38 -7.74
CA PRO A 15 -24.07 6.27 -7.99
C PRO A 15 -23.43 6.30 -9.38
N MET A 16 -23.90 7.16 -10.29
CA MET A 16 -23.26 7.36 -11.60
C MET A 16 -22.01 8.26 -11.53
N THR A 17 -21.70 8.80 -10.36
CA THR A 17 -20.42 9.49 -10.16
C THR A 17 -19.32 8.44 -9.97
N PRO A 18 -18.33 8.35 -10.88
CA PRO A 18 -17.20 7.47 -10.65
C PRO A 18 -16.49 7.95 -9.38
N SER A 19 -16.42 7.09 -8.36
CA SER A 19 -15.53 7.34 -7.25
C SER A 19 -14.11 7.39 -7.81
N LEU A 20 -13.49 8.56 -7.74
CA LEU A 20 -12.08 8.72 -8.06
C LEU A 20 -11.28 8.00 -6.97
N VAL A 21 -11.09 6.69 -7.15
CA VAL A 21 -10.24 5.89 -6.27
C VAL A 21 -8.81 6.12 -6.72
N SER A 22 -8.07 6.92 -5.94
CA SER A 22 -6.62 6.99 -6.06
C SER A 22 -6.02 5.73 -5.43
N ALA A 23 -5.48 4.84 -6.26
CA ALA A 23 -4.65 3.75 -5.78
C ALA A 23 -3.20 4.24 -5.78
N GLU A 24 -2.70 4.66 -4.61
CA GLU A 24 -1.32 5.15 -4.45
C GLU A 24 -0.24 4.06 -4.61
N GLY A 25 -0.67 2.82 -4.88
CA GLY A 25 0.22 1.66 -4.96
C GLY A 25 0.74 1.22 -3.60
N ALA A 26 1.43 0.08 -3.57
CA ALA A 26 2.17 -0.32 -2.38
C ALA A 26 3.52 0.43 -2.35
N PRO A 27 4.01 0.85 -1.17
CA PRO A 27 5.31 1.50 -1.06
C PRO A 27 6.43 0.56 -1.54
N ALA A 28 7.43 1.11 -2.23
CA ALA A 28 8.64 0.37 -2.58
C ALA A 28 9.47 0.10 -1.31
N ILE A 29 9.85 -1.17 -1.11
CA ILE A 29 10.62 -1.60 0.06
C ILE A 29 12.10 -1.71 -0.35
N PRO A 30 13.04 -1.06 0.37
CA PRO A 30 14.45 -1.15 0.06
C PRO A 30 14.98 -2.56 0.37
N MET A 31 15.68 -3.14 -0.60
CA MET A 31 16.35 -4.43 -0.48
C MET A 31 17.83 -4.18 -0.19
N VAL A 32 18.37 -4.88 0.79
CA VAL A 32 19.78 -4.78 1.22
C VAL A 32 20.43 -6.14 1.26
N VAL A 33 21.74 -6.18 1.04
CA VAL A 33 22.55 -7.37 1.30
C VAL A 33 22.83 -7.43 2.79
N CYS A 34 22.21 -8.37 3.48
CA CYS A 34 22.34 -8.58 4.91
C CYS A 34 23.34 -9.69 5.21
N HIS A 35 24.26 -9.43 6.14
CA HIS A 35 25.09 -10.43 6.78
C HIS A 35 24.59 -10.70 8.19
N VAL A 36 24.33 -11.97 8.50
CA VAL A 36 24.01 -12.43 9.86
C VAL A 36 25.03 -13.49 10.24
N ASP A 37 25.95 -13.14 11.13
CA ASP A 37 27.02 -14.02 11.62
C ASP A 37 27.81 -14.73 10.51
N GLN A 38 27.78 -16.07 10.50
CA GLN A 38 28.47 -16.94 9.54
C GLN A 38 27.55 -17.39 8.38
N ALA A 39 26.33 -16.87 8.31
CA ALA A 39 25.39 -17.24 7.25
C ALA A 39 25.82 -16.63 5.90
N PRO A 40 25.48 -17.30 4.78
CA PRO A 40 25.63 -16.71 3.46
C PRO A 40 24.91 -15.36 3.35
N GLN A 41 25.47 -14.47 2.54
CA GLN A 41 24.86 -13.17 2.22
C GLN A 41 23.46 -13.35 1.64
N MET A 42 22.48 -12.65 2.22
CA MET A 42 21.09 -12.71 1.76
C MET A 42 20.58 -11.34 1.33
N LEU A 43 19.90 -11.29 0.19
CA LEU A 43 19.17 -10.10 -0.25
C LEU A 43 17.79 -10.10 0.41
N VAL A 44 17.58 -9.22 1.38
CA VAL A 44 16.35 -9.13 2.18
C VAL A 44 15.90 -7.68 2.32
N PRO A 45 14.63 -7.42 2.68
CA PRO A 45 14.21 -6.09 3.08
C PRO A 45 15.04 -5.53 4.24
N GLU A 46 15.29 -4.23 4.25
CA GLU A 46 16.07 -3.56 5.30
C GLU A 46 15.56 -3.88 6.72
N TYR A 47 14.25 -3.76 6.96
CA TYR A 47 13.67 -4.01 8.29
C TYR A 47 13.87 -5.46 8.75
N VAL A 48 13.97 -6.41 7.81
CA VAL A 48 14.25 -7.82 8.11
C VAL A 48 15.70 -7.97 8.58
N CYS A 49 16.64 -7.31 7.91
CA CYS A 49 18.05 -7.33 8.33
C CYS A 49 18.24 -6.75 9.74
N GLN A 50 17.59 -5.61 10.03
CA GLN A 50 17.61 -4.98 11.35
C GLN A 50 17.03 -5.90 12.44
N TRP A 51 15.94 -6.62 12.15
CA TRP A 51 15.34 -7.58 13.09
C TRP A 51 16.31 -8.70 13.47
N TYR A 52 17.05 -9.23 12.49
CA TYR A 52 18.03 -10.30 12.73
C TYR A 52 19.32 -9.81 13.40
N GLY A 53 19.45 -8.50 13.67
CA GLY A 53 20.71 -7.93 14.19
C GLY A 53 21.86 -8.00 13.18
N GLY A 54 21.55 -8.14 11.90
CA GLY A 54 22.54 -8.25 10.83
C GLY A 54 23.20 -6.92 10.49
N SER A 55 24.40 -6.99 9.93
CA SER A 55 25.09 -5.82 9.38
C SER A 55 24.73 -5.63 7.90
N GLN A 56 24.47 -4.38 7.53
CA GLN A 56 24.29 -3.96 6.14
C GLN A 56 25.65 -3.54 5.57
N HIS A 57 25.94 -3.95 4.34
CA HIS A 57 27.05 -3.41 3.56
C HIS A 57 26.49 -2.64 2.36
N TYR A 58 26.95 -1.40 2.17
CA TYR A 58 26.58 -0.51 1.06
C TYR A 58 27.60 -0.59 -0.08
#